data_AF-A0A067SGI0-F1
#
_entry.id   AF-A0A067SGI0-F1
#
_cell.length_a   1.000
_cell.length_b   1.000
_cell.length_c   1.000
_cell.angle_alpha   90.00
_cell.angle_beta   90.00
_cell.angle_gamma   90.00
#
_symmetry.space_group_name_H-M   'P 1'
#
loop_
_entity.id
_entity.type
_entity.pdbx_description
1 polymer ?
#
loop_
_entity_poly.entity_id
_entity_poly.type
_entity_poly.pdbx_seq_one_letter_code
_entity_poly.pdbx_strand_id
1 'polypeptide(L)' 'MQCAVERDSENRSNYAMCAVNPSRISPTFSDAALREVVDTIATISGSLLEI' A
#
# COMPACT_ATOMS: atom_id res chain seq x y z
N MET A 1 8.20 -5.16 16.09
CA MET A 1 8.16 -5.06 14.61
C MET A 1 9.45 -4.50 14.01
N GLN A 2 10.26 -3.71 14.73
CA GLN A 2 11.46 -3.07 14.15
C GLN A 2 12.48 -4.03 13.50
N CYS A 3 12.65 -5.25 14.05
CA CYS A 3 13.55 -6.29 13.52
C CYS A 3 12.88 -7.29 12.57
N ALA A 4 11.59 -7.11 12.24
CA ALA A 4 10.85 -8.04 11.38
C ALA A 4 11.06 -7.77 9.88
N VAL A 5 11.71 -6.66 9.54
CA VAL A 5 11.99 -6.22 8.18
C VAL A 5 13.48 -5.99 8.04
N GLU A 6 14.03 -6.43 6.91
CA GLU A 6 15.41 -6.17 6.53
C GLU A 6 15.67 -4.66 6.38
N ARG A 7 16.89 -4.25 6.73
CA ARG A 7 17.30 -2.84 6.73
C ARG A 7 18.66 -2.66 6.09
N ASP A 8 18.84 -1.51 5.44
CA ASP A 8 20.12 -1.11 4.87
C ASP A 8 21.12 -0.65 5.95
N SER A 9 22.33 -0.25 5.53
CA SER A 9 23.39 0.25 6.42
C SER A 9 23.03 1.53 7.18
N GLU A 10 22.00 2.25 6.73
CA GLU A 10 21.48 3.46 7.37
C GLU A 10 20.21 3.16 8.20
N ASN A 11 19.92 1.87 8.44
CA ASN A 11 18.79 1.39 9.23
C ASN A 11 17.41 1.72 8.62
N ARG A 12 17.32 1.90 7.29
CA ARG A 12 16.06 2.16 6.56
C ARG A 12 15.47 0.88 5.99
N SER A 13 14.15 0.85 5.84
CA SER A 13 13.42 -0.27 5.20
C SER A 13 12.79 0.16 3.89
N ASN A 14 12.60 -0.80 2.98
CA ASN A 14 11.88 -0.58 1.72
C ASN A 14 10.34 -0.65 1.87
N TYR A 15 9.84 -1.00 3.05
CA TYR A 15 8.41 -0.99 3.37
C TYR A 15 7.98 0.38 3.91
N ALA A 16 6.78 0.81 3.52
CA ALA A 16 6.17 2.06 3.94
C ALA A 16 4.66 1.89 4.13
N MET A 17 4.03 2.87 4.78
CA MET A 17 2.57 2.98 4.92
C MET A 17 2.14 4.38 4.50
N CYS A 18 0.96 4.50 3.90
CA CYS A 18 0.40 5.77 3.44
C CYS A 18 -1.08 5.87 3.83
N ALA A 19 -1.50 7.05 4.27
CA ALA A 19 -2.91 7.33 4.52
C ALA A 19 -3.57 7.85 3.24
N VAL A 20 -4.74 7.32 2.90
CA VAL A 20 -5.48 7.70 1.69
C VAL A 20 -6.88 8.20 2.04
N ASN A 21 -7.42 9.09 1.20
CA ASN A 21 -8.81 9.54 1.30
C ASN A 21 -9.53 9.36 -0.05
N PRO A 22 -10.27 8.23 -0.21
CA PRO A 22 -11.05 7.91 -1.42
C PRO A 22 -11.98 9.04 -1.88
N SER A 23 -12.60 9.75 -0.93
CA SER A 23 -13.56 10.83 -1.23
C SER A 23 -12.93 12.02 -1.96
N ARG A 24 -11.60 12.19 -1.86
CA ARG A 24 -10.86 13.26 -2.55
C ARG A 24 -10.55 12.93 -4.01
N ILE A 25 -10.72 11.68 -4.43
CA ILE A 25 -10.56 11.25 -5.82
C ILE A 25 -11.85 11.52 -6.60
N SER A 26 -12.99 11.01 -6.10
CA SER A 26 -14.31 11.22 -6.67
C SER A 26 -15.41 10.83 -5.66
N PRO A 27 -16.59 11.48 -5.65
CA PRO A 27 -17.74 11.02 -4.86
C PRO A 27 -18.21 9.60 -5.17
N THR A 28 -17.91 9.09 -6.37
CA THR A 28 -18.29 7.73 -6.80
C THR A 28 -17.21 6.69 -6.53
N PHE A 29 -16.03 7.09 -6.04
CA PHE A 29 -14.93 6.17 -5.76
C PHE A 29 -15.14 5.52 -4.39
N SER A 30 -15.61 4.27 -4.41
CA SER A 30 -15.99 3.52 -3.22
C SER A 30 -14.81 2.77 -2.58
N ASP A 31 -15.01 2.31 -1.36
CA ASP A 31 -14.09 1.43 -0.64
C ASP A 31 -13.81 0.11 -1.39
N ALA A 32 -14.82 -0.44 -2.08
CA ALA A 32 -14.65 -1.61 -2.94
C ALA A 32 -13.72 -1.32 -4.13
N ALA A 33 -13.88 -0.15 -4.77
CA ALA A 33 -13.01 0.27 -5.88
C ALA A 33 -11.56 0.45 -5.42
N LEU A 34 -11.34 0.98 -4.20
CA LEU A 34 -9.99 1.09 -3.64
C LEU A 34 -9.35 -0.30 -3.45
N ARG A 35 -10.08 -1.26 -2.86
CA ARG A 35 -9.57 -2.63 -2.68
C ARG A 35 -9.21 -3.29 -4.00
N GLU A 36 -10.09 -3.18 -5.01
CA GLU A 36 -9.83 -3.74 -6.34
C GLU A 36 -8.55 -3.17 -6.97
N VAL A 37 -8.33 -1.85 -6.86
CA VAL A 37 -7.11 -1.21 -7.35
C VAL A 37 -5.87 -1.72 -6.63
N VAL A 38 -5.92 -1.84 -5.30
CA VAL A 38 -4.80 -2.34 -4.50
C VAL A 38 -4.47 -3.79 -4.83
N ASP A 39 -5.49 -4.66 -4.89
CA ASP A 39 -5.34 -6.07 -5.24
C ASP A 39 -4.79 -6.24 -6.67
N THR A 40 -5.25 -5.40 -7.60
CA THR A 40 -4.76 -5.39 -8.99
C THR A 40 -3.29 -5.02 -9.05
N ILE A 41 -2.86 -3.97 -8.34
CA ILE A 41 -1.46 -3.54 -8.30
C ILE A 41 -0.58 -4.61 -7.64
N ALA A 42 -1.01 -5.19 -6.52
CA ALA A 42 -0.29 -6.27 -5.84
C ALA A 42 -0.10 -7.48 -6.78
N THR A 43 -1.16 -7.86 -7.50
CA THR A 43 -1.14 -8.99 -8.44
C THR A 43 -0.23 -8.73 -9.65
N ILE A 44 -0.31 -7.54 -10.27
CA ILE A 44 0.48 -7.20 -11.46
C ILE A 44 1.96 -7.03 -11.12
N SER A 45 2.27 -6.36 -9.99
CA SER A 45 3.65 -6.08 -9.59
C SER A 45 4.32 -7.25 -8.89
N GLY A 46 3.56 -8.22 -8.36
CA GLY A 46 4.06 -9.29 -7.50
C GLY A 46 4.60 -8.79 -6.15
N SER A 47 4.34 -7.52 -5.81
CA SER A 47 4.81 -6.89 -4.57
C SER A 47 3.71 -6.88 -3.50
N LEU A 48 4.10 -6.90 -2.22
CA LEU A 48 3.17 -6.79 -1.11
C LEU A 48 2.58 -5.38 -1.04
N LEU A 49 1.25 -5.28 -1.15
CA LEU A 49 0.48 -4.05 -0.96
C LEU A 49 -0.90 -4.39 -0.38
N GLU A 50 -1.26 -3.78 0.75
CA GLU A 50 -2.50 -4.04 1.49
C GLU A 50 -3.07 -2.72 2.09
N ILE A 51 -4.34 -2.73 2.52
CA ILE A 51 -5.06 -1.57 3.12
C ILE A 51 -5.57 -1.91 4.52
#